data_AF-A0A6M0FAG2-F1
#
_entry.id   AF-A0A6M0FAG2-F1
#
_cell.length_a   1.000
_cell.length_b   1.000
_cell.length_c   1.000
_cell.angle_alpha   90.00
_cell.angle_beta   90.00
_cell.angle_gamma   90.00
#
_symmetry.space_group_name_H-M   'P 1'
#
loop_
_entity.id
_entity.type
_entity.pdbx_description
1 polymer ?
#
loop_
_entity_poly.entity_id
_entity_poly.type
_entity_poly.pdbx_seq_one_letter_code
_entity_poly.pdbx_strand_id
1 'polypeptide(L)'
;MKITCQQQSLITTFLLILISIAYCSLLVSEAKSQTPKLLSQNEYPQDFTEAYQASCKINAVTKGLSTEQAETLCDCTLNQFQSKYTLEEFQKLMNKAAKEETPEELIEVGEICAEELID
;
A
#
# COMPACT_ATOMS: atom_id res chain seq x y z
N MET A 1 -59.96 36.09 6.90
CA MET A 1 -58.64 36.26 6.27
C MET A 1 -58.55 35.22 5.15
N LYS A 2 -58.39 35.67 3.90
CA LYS A 2 -58.30 34.81 2.71
C LYS A 2 -56.85 34.32 2.50
N ILE A 3 -56.77 33.28 1.66
CA ILE A 3 -55.68 32.90 0.74
C ILE A 3 -54.77 31.76 1.20
N THR A 4 -55.17 30.58 0.72
CA THR A 4 -54.36 29.48 0.17
C THR A 4 -53.18 29.92 -0.70
N CYS A 5 -51.98 29.38 -0.44
CA CYS A 5 -50.91 29.03 -1.39
C CYS A 5 -49.59 29.02 -0.60
N GLN A 6 -48.99 27.85 -0.36
CA GLN A 6 -47.53 27.67 -0.23
C GLN A 6 -47.14 26.26 0.24
N GLN A 7 -48.09 25.40 0.61
CA GLN A 7 -47.78 24.01 1.00
C GLN A 7 -47.58 23.02 -0.16
N GLN A 8 -47.64 23.47 -1.41
CA GLN A 8 -47.39 22.65 -2.61
C GLN A 8 -45.95 22.77 -3.17
N SER A 9 -45.12 23.67 -2.63
CA SER A 9 -43.83 24.03 -3.24
C SER A 9 -42.60 23.30 -2.67
N LEU A 10 -42.73 22.51 -1.60
CA LEU A 10 -41.58 21.92 -0.90
C LEU A 10 -41.40 20.40 -1.15
N ILE A 11 -42.45 19.70 -1.62
CA ILE A 11 -42.40 18.26 -1.87
C ILE A 11 -41.79 17.97 -3.25
N THR A 12 -42.04 18.85 -4.24
CA THR A 12 -41.55 18.71 -5.61
C THR A 12 -40.06 19.01 -5.76
N THR A 13 -39.48 19.85 -4.90
CA THR A 13 -38.04 20.14 -4.89
C THR A 13 -37.23 18.99 -4.29
N PHE A 14 -37.76 18.30 -3.27
CA PHE A 14 -37.07 17.16 -2.64
C PHE A 14 -36.94 15.94 -3.58
N LEU A 15 -37.96 15.67 -4.41
CA LEU A 15 -37.94 14.56 -5.37
C LEU A 15 -36.99 14.80 -6.56
N LEU A 16 -36.73 16.05 -6.94
CA LEU A 16 -35.81 16.37 -8.04
C LEU A 16 -34.33 16.33 -7.64
N ILE A 17 -34.00 16.51 -6.34
CA ILE A 17 -32.61 16.46 -5.84
C ILE A 17 -32.11 15.01 -5.71
N LEU A 18 -33.00 14.03 -5.48
CA LEU A 18 -32.60 12.62 -5.39
C LEU A 18 -32.26 11.99 -6.75
N ILE A 19 -32.78 12.54 -7.86
CA ILE A 19 -32.56 12.01 -9.20
C ILE A 19 -31.21 12.47 -9.79
N SER A 20 -30.66 13.60 -9.34
CA SER A 20 -29.38 14.14 -9.83
C SER A 20 -28.13 13.50 -9.20
N ILE A 21 -28.25 12.88 -8.01
CA ILE A 21 -27.11 12.17 -7.37
C ILE A 21 -26.87 10.80 -8.05
N ALA A 22 -27.87 10.25 -8.74
CA ALA A 22 -27.77 8.94 -9.40
C ALA A 22 -27.03 8.96 -10.76
N TYR A 23 -26.70 10.14 -11.32
CA TYR A 23 -26.07 10.26 -12.64
C TYR A 23 -24.58 10.66 -12.63
N CYS A 24 -23.99 10.96 -11.46
CA CYS A 24 -22.53 11.24 -11.32
C CYS A 24 -21.71 10.01 -10.90
N SER A 25 -22.13 8.80 -11.28
CA SER A 25 -21.31 7.58 -11.13
C SER A 25 -20.84 7.03 -12.48
N LEU A 26 -20.72 7.90 -13.49
CA LEU A 26 -20.07 7.57 -14.76
C LEU A 26 -18.55 7.59 -14.58
N LEU A 27 -18.04 6.47 -14.07
CA LEU A 27 -16.83 5.77 -14.52
C LEU A 27 -15.62 6.66 -14.85
N VAL A 28 -14.88 7.06 -13.82
CA VAL A 28 -13.41 7.07 -13.91
C VAL A 28 -12.96 5.68 -13.48
N SER A 29 -12.78 4.79 -14.46
CA SER A 29 -11.94 3.62 -14.28
C SER A 29 -10.50 4.11 -14.34
N GLU A 30 -9.94 4.47 -13.19
CA GLU A 30 -8.49 4.36 -13.04
C GLU A 30 -8.17 2.88 -13.12
N ALA A 31 -7.78 2.42 -14.30
CA ALA A 31 -6.96 1.24 -14.43
C ALA A 31 -5.62 1.56 -13.75
N LYS A 32 -5.58 1.45 -12.41
CA LYS A 32 -4.33 1.17 -11.73
C LYS A 32 -3.89 -0.17 -12.29
N SER A 33 -2.94 -0.12 -13.22
CA SER A 33 -2.15 -1.26 -13.65
C SER A 33 -1.75 -2.02 -12.40
N GLN A 34 -2.43 -3.14 -12.16
CA GLN A 34 -1.98 -4.10 -11.18
C GLN A 34 -0.75 -4.74 -11.81
N THR A 35 0.42 -4.20 -11.48
CA THR A 35 1.69 -4.90 -11.59
C THR A 35 1.45 -6.31 -11.07
N PRO A 36 1.78 -7.37 -11.83
CA PRO A 36 1.53 -8.74 -11.39
C PRO A 36 2.14 -8.93 -10.01
N LYS A 37 1.30 -9.08 -8.99
CA LYS A 37 1.75 -9.44 -7.64
C LYS A 37 2.42 -10.79 -7.79
N LEU A 38 3.76 -10.81 -7.75
CA LEU A 38 4.54 -12.04 -7.74
C LEU A 38 3.99 -12.85 -6.56
N LEU A 39 3.29 -13.95 -6.84
CA LEU A 39 2.70 -14.80 -5.81
C LEU A 39 3.86 -15.34 -4.97
N SER A 40 4.06 -14.73 -3.80
CA SER A 40 5.03 -15.16 -2.81
C SER A 40 4.79 -16.64 -2.51
N GLN A 41 5.78 -17.49 -2.78
CA GLN A 41 5.71 -18.91 -2.43
C GLN A 41 5.75 -19.11 -0.90
N ASN A 42 6.31 -18.15 -0.15
CA ASN A 42 6.46 -18.21 1.30
C ASN A 42 5.73 -17.04 1.96
N GLU A 43 4.40 -17.08 2.00
CA GLU A 43 3.62 -16.02 2.64
C GLU A 43 3.94 -15.97 4.14
N TYR A 44 4.43 -14.83 4.62
CA TYR A 44 4.78 -14.64 6.03
C TYR A 44 3.52 -14.30 6.86
N PRO A 45 3.49 -14.63 8.16
CA PRO A 45 2.37 -14.25 9.03
C PRO A 45 2.14 -12.74 9.03
N GLN A 46 0.87 -12.33 9.06
CA GLN A 46 0.47 -10.93 8.97
C GLN A 46 1.18 -10.05 10.01
N ASP A 47 1.15 -10.45 11.28
CA ASP A 47 1.80 -9.70 12.37
C ASP A 47 3.30 -9.46 12.09
N PHE A 48 3.98 -10.42 11.46
CA PHE A 48 5.37 -10.27 11.07
C PHE A 48 5.54 -9.27 9.93
N THR A 49 4.71 -9.36 8.89
CA THR A 49 4.75 -8.45 7.74
C THR A 49 4.49 -7.01 8.14
N GLU A 50 3.52 -6.77 9.04
CA GLU A 50 3.20 -5.44 9.55
C GLU A 50 4.36 -4.87 10.38
N ALA A 51 4.94 -5.68 11.28
CA ALA A 51 6.08 -5.27 12.09
C ALA A 51 7.32 -4.96 11.22
N TYR A 52 7.60 -5.80 10.22
CA TYR A 52 8.67 -5.59 9.26
C TYR A 52 8.47 -4.28 8.49
N GLN A 53 7.29 -4.08 7.89
CA GLN A 53 6.99 -2.87 7.13
C GLN A 53 7.11 -1.62 7.98
N ALA A 54 6.55 -1.62 9.19
CA ALA A 54 6.65 -0.48 10.10
C ALA A 54 8.11 -0.14 10.43
N SER A 55 8.91 -1.16 10.80
CA SER A 55 10.32 -0.97 11.12
C SER A 55 11.13 -0.48 9.93
N CYS A 56 10.94 -1.10 8.77
CA CYS A 56 11.61 -0.74 7.53
C CYS A 56 11.30 0.71 7.13
N LYS A 57 10.02 1.10 7.08
CA LYS A 57 9.59 2.45 6.67
C LYS A 57 10.17 3.52 7.59
N ILE A 58 10.14 3.30 8.92
CA ILE A 58 10.74 4.22 9.90
C ILE A 58 12.24 4.37 9.66
N ASN A 59 12.95 3.26 9.45
CA ASN A 59 14.40 3.29 9.22
C ASN A 59 14.76 3.98 7.90
N ALA A 60 14.01 3.70 6.83
CA ALA A 60 14.20 4.30 5.51
C ALA A 60 14.00 5.83 5.54
N VAL A 61 12.92 6.31 6.17
CA VAL A 61 12.67 7.74 6.35
C VAL A 61 13.76 8.39 7.19
N THR A 62 14.19 7.73 8.27
CA THR A 62 15.30 8.20 9.12
C THR A 62 16.62 8.34 8.33
N LYS A 63 16.81 7.51 7.31
CA LYS A 63 17.96 7.55 6.40
C LYS A 63 17.79 8.54 5.24
N GLY A 64 16.68 9.30 5.20
CA GLY A 64 16.48 10.41 4.27
C GLY A 64 15.57 10.11 3.08
N LEU A 65 14.94 8.93 3.03
CA LEU A 65 13.93 8.67 2.01
C LEU A 65 12.63 9.43 2.33
N SER A 66 11.90 9.84 1.28
CA SER A 66 10.52 10.28 1.46
C SER A 66 9.64 9.12 1.94
N THR A 67 8.46 9.43 2.51
CA THR A 67 7.51 8.39 2.94
C THR A 67 7.08 7.48 1.79
N GLU A 68 6.89 8.03 0.58
CA GLU A 68 6.55 7.27 -0.61
C GLU A 68 7.69 6.34 -1.04
N GLN A 69 8.92 6.84 -1.13
CA GLN A 69 10.09 6.00 -1.44
C GLN A 69 10.33 4.93 -0.38
N ALA A 70 10.12 5.25 0.89
CA ALA A 70 10.22 4.28 1.97
C ALA A 70 9.15 3.18 1.84
N GLU A 71 7.94 3.54 1.42
CA GLU A 71 6.88 2.57 1.13
C GLU A 71 7.25 1.66 -0.03
N THR A 72 7.63 2.23 -1.18
CA THR A 72 8.08 1.48 -2.36
C THR A 72 9.22 0.52 -2.02
N LEU A 73 10.28 1.03 -1.38
CA LEU A 73 11.44 0.23 -1.00
C LEU A 73 11.05 -0.94 -0.10
N CYS A 74 10.30 -0.67 0.97
CA CYS A 74 9.99 -1.68 1.98
C CYS A 74 8.98 -2.73 1.50
N ASP A 75 8.08 -2.36 0.60
CA ASP A 75 7.17 -3.30 -0.03
C ASP A 75 7.93 -4.20 -1.02
N CYS A 76 8.84 -3.63 -1.82
CA CYS A 76 9.72 -4.42 -2.68
C CYS A 76 10.55 -5.41 -1.87
N THR A 77 11.24 -4.97 -0.81
CA THR A 77 12.12 -5.86 -0.05
C THR A 77 11.35 -6.99 0.62
N LEU A 78 10.17 -6.72 1.19
CA LEU A 78 9.32 -7.76 1.77
C LEU A 78 8.92 -8.80 0.72
N ASN A 79 8.47 -8.36 -0.45
CA ASN A 79 8.06 -9.25 -1.54
C ASN A 79 9.24 -10.09 -2.05
N GLN A 80 10.42 -9.48 -2.22
CA GLN A 80 11.63 -10.20 -2.61
C GLN A 80 12.00 -11.27 -1.59
N PHE A 81 12.02 -10.95 -0.30
CA PHE A 81 12.33 -11.94 0.74
C PHE A 81 11.31 -13.07 0.78
N GLN A 82 10.01 -12.78 0.71
CA GLN A 82 8.95 -13.81 0.66
C GLN A 82 9.05 -14.70 -0.58
N SER A 83 9.51 -14.17 -1.71
CA SER A 83 9.69 -14.95 -2.93
C SER A 83 10.90 -15.88 -2.88
N LYS A 84 11.97 -15.50 -2.17
CA LYS A 84 13.25 -16.21 -2.13
C LYS A 84 13.43 -17.12 -0.92
N TYR A 85 12.86 -16.76 0.23
CA TYR A 85 13.15 -17.39 1.52
C TYR A 85 11.88 -17.69 2.31
N THR A 86 11.88 -18.81 3.01
CA THR A 86 10.95 -19.02 4.14
C THR A 86 11.22 -18.00 5.24
N LEU A 87 10.24 -17.79 6.13
CA LEU A 87 10.41 -16.90 7.27
C LEU A 87 11.59 -17.30 8.16
N GLU A 88 11.78 -18.61 8.39
CA GLU A 88 12.88 -19.11 9.22
C GLU A 88 14.25 -18.81 8.59
N GLU A 89 14.38 -18.99 7.28
CA GLU A 89 15.61 -18.66 6.54
C GLU A 89 15.90 -17.16 6.58
N PHE A 90 14.88 -16.33 6.35
CA PHE A 90 15.02 -14.88 6.48
C PHE A 90 15.47 -14.47 7.89
N GLN A 91 14.86 -15.03 8.93
CA GLN A 91 15.26 -14.75 10.31
C GLN A 91 16.70 -15.20 10.60
N LYS A 92 17.16 -16.31 10.02
CA LYS A 92 18.57 -16.73 10.11
C LYS A 92 19.51 -15.73 9.47
N LEU A 93 19.17 -15.20 8.28
CA LEU A 93 19.95 -14.15 7.61
C LEU A 93 20.03 -12.88 8.46
N MET A 94 18.90 -12.41 8.99
CA MET A 94 18.85 -11.24 9.88
C MET A 94 19.66 -11.43 11.17
N ASN A 95 19.58 -12.62 11.77
CA ASN A 95 20.36 -12.95 12.96
C ASN A 95 21.87 -13.00 12.69
N LYS A 96 22.28 -13.40 11.48
CA LYS A 96 23.68 -13.35 11.05
C LYS A 96 24.14 -11.90 10.88
N ALA A 97 23.36 -11.08 10.19
CA ALA A 97 23.64 -9.66 9.99
C ALA A 97 23.79 -8.87 11.31
N ALA A 98 23.08 -9.28 12.37
CA ALA A 98 23.17 -8.64 13.68
C ALA A 98 24.47 -8.96 14.45
N LYS A 99 25.19 -10.03 14.08
CA LYS A 99 26.37 -10.53 14.80
C LYS A 99 27.66 -10.37 14.01
N GLU A 100 27.54 -10.42 12.69
CA GLU A 100 28.64 -10.46 11.73
C GLU A 100 28.44 -9.36 10.68
N GLU A 101 29.11 -9.51 9.54
CA GLU A 101 28.85 -8.70 8.36
C GLU A 101 27.45 -8.99 7.78
N THR A 102 26.89 -8.00 7.09
CA THR A 102 25.59 -8.16 6.42
C THR A 102 25.73 -9.23 5.32
N PRO A 103 24.91 -10.29 5.33
CA PRO A 103 24.93 -11.32 4.28
C PRO A 103 24.67 -10.70 2.91
N GLU A 104 25.40 -11.19 1.89
CA GLU A 104 25.26 -10.76 0.49
C GLU A 104 23.80 -10.87 0.01
N GLU A 105 23.09 -11.89 0.49
CA GLU A 105 21.67 -12.14 0.20
C GLU A 105 20.76 -10.98 0.62
N LEU A 106 21.09 -10.28 1.71
CA LEU A 106 20.33 -9.11 2.15
C LEU A 106 20.72 -7.85 1.36
N ILE A 107 22.00 -7.76 0.96
CA ILE A 107 22.52 -6.65 0.15
C ILE A 107 21.88 -6.71 -1.24
N GLU A 108 21.91 -7.87 -1.91
CA GLU A 108 21.33 -8.09 -3.24
C GLU A 108 19.85 -7.65 -3.28
N VAL A 109 19.05 -8.05 -2.29
CA VAL A 109 17.64 -7.64 -2.22
C VAL A 109 17.51 -6.13 -2.01
N GLY A 110 18.37 -5.53 -1.18
CA GLY A 110 18.38 -4.09 -0.97
C GLY A 110 18.75 -3.30 -2.23
N GLU A 111 19.72 -3.78 -3.00
CA GLU A 111 20.15 -3.16 -4.26
C GLU A 111 19.06 -3.25 -5.32
N ILE A 112 18.48 -4.45 -5.54
CA ILE A 112 17.36 -4.65 -6.47
C ILE A 112 16.21 -3.69 -6.16
N CYS A 113 15.84 -3.55 -4.89
CA CYS A 113 14.73 -2.69 -4.51
C CYS A 113 15.09 -1.19 -4.47
N ALA A 114 16.37 -0.84 -4.36
CA ALA A 114 16.80 0.55 -4.48
C ALA A 114 16.74 1.03 -5.93
N GLU A 115 16.92 0.15 -6.91
CA GLU A 115 16.76 0.46 -8.34
C GLU A 115 15.31 0.91 -8.64
N GLU A 116 14.30 0.34 -7.98
CA GLU A 116 12.90 0.75 -8.14
C GLU A 116 12.60 2.20 -7.68
N LEU A 117 13.53 2.85 -6.98
CA LEU A 117 13.37 4.25 -6.54
C LEU A 117 13.78 5.28 -7.61
N ILE A 118 14.37 4.83 -8.71
CA ILE A 118 14.96 5.68 -9.75
C ILE A 118 14.01 5.83 -10.97
N ASP A 119 12.98 4.99 -11.06
CA ASP A 119 11.98 4.98 -12.13
C ASP A 119 10.83 6.00 -11.96
#